data_AF-A0A7W0Y658-F1
#
_entry.id   AF-A0A7W0Y658-F1
#
_cell.length_a   1.000
_cell.length_b   1.000
_cell.length_c   1.000
_cell.angle_alpha   90.00
_cell.angle_beta   90.00
_cell.angle_gamma   90.00
#
_symmetry.space_group_name_H-M   'P 1'
#
loop_
_entity.id
_entity.type
_entity.pdbx_description
1 polymer ?
#
loop_
_entity_poly.entity_id
_entity_poly.type
_entity_poly.pdbx_seq_one_letter_code
_entity_poly.pdbx_strand_id
1 'polypeptide(L)' 'DLKADRAEGVLRVQAAHVEPGAPADAAAALATELAAMAGWLGLERVVIGRRGNFASALRRTPTR' A
#
# COMPACT_ATOMS: atom_id res chain seq x y z
N ASP A 1 -1.77 7.83 2.13
CA ASP A 1 -3.06 8.27 1.57
C ASP A 1 -3.70 7.12 0.79
N LEU A 2 -4.94 6.76 1.12
CA LEU A 2 -5.62 5.57 0.60
C LEU A 2 -6.97 5.93 -0.02
N LYS A 3 -7.34 5.25 -1.11
CA LYS A 3 -8.67 5.34 -1.73
C LYS A 3 -9.16 3.95 -2.12
N ALA A 4 -10.36 3.59 -1.68
CA ALA A 4 -11.08 2.43 -2.21
C ALA A 4 -11.70 2.81 -3.57
N ASP A 5 -11.13 2.29 -4.65
CA ASP A 5 -11.65 2.45 -6.00
C ASP A 5 -12.47 1.21 -6.38
N ARG A 6 -13.77 1.26 -6.07
CA ARG A 6 -14.69 0.14 -6.26
C ARG A 6 -15.03 -0.14 -7.73
N ALA A 7 -14.93 0.87 -8.59
CA ALA A 7 -15.14 0.68 -10.03
C ALA A 7 -14.07 -0.24 -10.62
N GLU A 8 -12.84 -0.14 -10.12
CA GLU A 8 -11.68 -0.92 -10.59
C GLU A 8 -11.35 -2.13 -9.69
N GLY A 9 -12.07 -2.28 -8.59
CA GLY A 9 -11.83 -3.33 -7.58
C GLY A 9 -10.49 -3.18 -6.86
N VAL A 10 -9.99 -1.96 -6.62
CA VAL A 10 -8.64 -1.76 -6.04
C VAL A 10 -8.58 -0.84 -4.82
N LEU A 11 -7.67 -1.16 -3.90
CA LEU A 11 -7.20 -0.21 -2.89
C LEU A 11 -6.02 0.59 -3.46
N ARG A 12 -6.24 1.88 -3.74
CA ARG A 12 -5.19 2.77 -4.25
C ARG A 12 -4.41 3.42 -3.11
N VAL A 13 -3.11 3.17 -3.06
CA VAL A 13 -2.16 3.95 -2.26
C VAL A 13 -1.71 5.15 -3.09
N GLN A 14 -2.33 6.31 -2.91
CA GLN A 14 -2.00 7.49 -3.71
C GLN A 14 -0.64 8.07 -3.34
N ALA A 15 -0.26 7.95 -2.06
CA ALA A 15 1.09 8.21 -1.58
C ALA A 15 1.44 7.42 -0.34
N ALA A 16 2.73 7.10 -0.22
CA ALA A 16 3.34 6.47 0.93
C ALA A 16 4.55 7.29 1.38
N HIS A 17 4.58 7.59 2.68
CA HIS A 17 5.64 8.33 3.34
C HIS A 17 6.19 7.48 4.48
N VAL A 18 7.48 7.62 4.75
CA VAL A 18 8.15 6.95 5.86
C VAL A 18 8.60 8.00 6.87
N GLU A 19 8.36 7.71 8.15
CA GLU A 19 8.80 8.56 9.25
C GLU A 19 10.25 8.21 9.65
N PRO A 20 11.01 9.18 10.17
CA PRO A 20 12.33 8.92 10.74
C PRO A 20 12.27 7.81 11.79
N GLY A 21 13.18 6.85 11.70
CA GLY A 21 13.24 5.71 12.64
C GLY A 21 12.29 4.56 12.33
N ALA A 22 11.54 4.61 11.21
CA ALA A 22 10.78 3.45 10.77
C ALA A 22 11.70 2.22 10.57
N PRO A 23 11.23 1.02 10.95
CA PRO A 23 12.04 -0.18 10.87
C PRO A 23 12.30 -0.59 9.42
N ALA A 24 13.37 -1.37 9.19
CA ALA A 24 13.80 -1.76 7.85
C ALA A 24 12.77 -2.63 7.10
N ASP A 25 11.93 -3.34 7.84
CA ASP A 25 10.85 -4.20 7.34
C ASP A 25 9.52 -3.47 7.15
N ALA A 26 9.46 -2.15 7.39
CA ALA A 26 8.22 -1.36 7.32
C ALA A 26 7.49 -1.51 5.97
N ALA A 27 8.21 -1.71 4.86
CA ALA A 27 7.58 -1.90 3.55
C ALA A 27 6.87 -3.25 3.46
N ALA A 28 7.46 -4.31 4.01
CA ALA A 28 6.88 -5.65 4.07
C ALA A 28 5.66 -5.68 5.01
N ALA A 29 5.81 -5.14 6.22
CA ALA A 29 4.71 -5.03 7.16
C ALA A 29 3.54 -4.24 6.58
N LEU A 30 3.81 -3.06 6.00
CA LEU A 30 2.76 -2.24 5.38
C LEU A 30 2.11 -2.93 4.18
N ALA A 31 2.86 -3.68 3.36
CA ALA A 31 2.28 -4.41 2.23
C ALA A 31 1.27 -5.47 2.68
N THR A 32 1.56 -6.20 3.77
CA THR A 32 0.65 -7.16 4.38
C THR A 32 -0.62 -6.48 4.91
N GLU A 33 -0.48 -5.38 5.64
CA GLU A 33 -1.63 -4.64 6.17
C GLU A 33 -2.52 -4.07 5.06
N LEU A 34 -1.93 -3.60 3.96
CA LEU A 34 -2.68 -3.10 2.81
C LEU A 34 -3.45 -4.22 2.10
N ALA A 35 -2.86 -5.42 1.98
CA ALA A 35 -3.55 -6.57 1.42
C ALA A 35 -4.71 -7.04 2.32
N ALA A 36 -4.50 -7.09 3.63
CA ALA A 36 -5.55 -7.39 4.60
C ALA A 36 -6.70 -6.36 4.50
N MET A 37 -6.38 -5.08 4.44
CA MET A 37 -7.38 -4.01 4.28
C MET A 37 -8.14 -4.11 2.95
N ALA A 38 -7.45 -4.44 1.84
CA ALA A 38 -8.11 -4.67 0.56
C ALA A 38 -9.13 -5.83 0.66
N GLY A 39 -8.74 -6.94 1.30
CA GLY A 39 -9.61 -8.08 1.55
C GLY A 39 -10.84 -7.72 2.39
N TRP A 40 -10.65 -6.97 3.48
CA TRP A 40 -11.76 -6.50 4.33
C TRP A 40 -12.75 -5.59 3.58
N LEU A 41 -12.25 -4.81 2.63
CA LEU A 41 -13.05 -3.90 1.81
C LEU A 41 -13.69 -4.59 0.58
N GLY A 42 -13.43 -5.89 0.37
CA GLY A 42 -13.90 -6.62 -0.80
C GLY A 42 -13.23 -6.17 -2.12
N LEU A 43 -11.98 -5.72 -2.05
CA LEU A 43 -11.19 -5.26 -3.19
C LEU A 43 -10.18 -6.35 -3.58
N GLU A 44 -9.92 -6.48 -4.88
CA GLU A 44 -9.14 -7.60 -5.45
C GLU A 44 -7.64 -7.41 -5.35
N ARG A 45 -7.15 -6.15 -5.39
CA ARG A 45 -5.72 -5.85 -5.42
C ARG A 45 -5.39 -4.47 -4.86
N VAL A 46 -4.13 -4.30 -4.50
CA VAL A 46 -3.56 -3.01 -4.08
C VAL A 46 -2.80 -2.39 -5.25
N VAL A 47 -3.00 -1.09 -5.49
CA VAL A 47 -2.26 -0.34 -6.51
C VAL A 47 -1.51 0.80 -5.85
N ILE A 48 -0.19 0.81 -6.00
CA ILE A 48 0.68 1.82 -5.38
C ILE A 48 1.08 2.88 -6.39
N GLY A 49 0.76 4.13 -6.08
CA GLY A 49 1.15 5.31 -6.84
C GLY A 49 2.65 5.63 -6.73
N ARG A 50 3.05 6.77 -7.28
CA ARG A 50 4.47 7.20 -7.31
C ARG A 50 4.82 8.29 -6.28
N ARG A 51 3.82 8.87 -5.60
CA ARG A 51 4.03 10.02 -4.71
C ARG A 51 4.51 9.58 -3.33
N GLY A 52 5.46 10.33 -2.77
CA GLY A 52 6.02 10.12 -1.43
C GLY A 52 7.33 9.33 -1.45
N ASN A 53 8.18 9.61 -0.45
CA ASN A 53 9.54 9.05 -0.34
C ASN A 53 9.57 7.53 -0.09
N PHE A 54 8.44 6.93 0.29
CA PHE A 54 8.34 5.50 0.57
C PHE A 54 7.67 4.68 -0.54
N ALA A 55 7.02 5.34 -1.50
CA ALA A 55 6.27 4.68 -2.56
C ALA A 55 7.13 3.72 -3.39
N SER A 56 8.39 4.07 -3.67
CA SER A 56 9.27 3.18 -4.43
C SER A 56 9.67 1.92 -3.67
N ALA A 57 9.83 1.99 -2.34
CA ALA A 57 10.12 0.81 -1.53
C ALA A 57 8.91 -0.11 -1.52
N LEU A 58 7.74 0.45 -1.21
CA LEU A 58 6.48 -0.29 -1.16
C LEU A 58 6.13 -0.96 -2.51
N ARG A 59 6.39 -0.30 -3.65
CA ARG A 59 6.16 -0.88 -5.00
C ARG A 59 7.01 -2.11 -5.32
N ARG A 60 8.19 -2.25 -4.69
CA ARG A 60 9.05 -3.43 -4.86
C ARG A 60 8.64 -4.58 -3.94
N THR A 61 7.75 -4.30 -3.00
CA THR A 61 7.28 -5.27 -2.02
C THR A 61 5.96 -5.89 -2.48
N PRO A 62 5.85 -7.22 -2.52
CA PRO A 62 4.60 -7.88 -2.88
C PRO A 62 3.50 -7.60 -1.85
N THR A 63 2.33 -7.18 -2.34
CA THR A 63 1.07 -7.15 -1.58
C THR A 63 0.34 -8.46 -1.89
N ARG A 64 0.72 -9.54 -1.22
CA ARG A 64 0.03 -10.84 -1.32
C ARG A 64 -1.17 -10.88 -0.41
#